data_AF-A0A6D2I5G8-F1
#
_entry.id   AF-A0A6D2I5G8-F1
#
_cell.length_a   1.000
_cell.length_b   1.000
_cell.length_c   1.000
_cell.angle_alpha   90.00
_cell.angle_beta   90.00
_cell.angle_gamma   90.00
#
_symmetry.space_group_name_H-M   'P 1'
#
loop_
_entity.id
_entity.type
_entity.pdbx_description
1 polymer ?
#
loop_
_entity_poly.entity_id
_entity_poly.type
_entity_poly.pdbx_seq_one_letter_code
_entity_poly.pdbx_strand_id
1 'polypeptide(L)'
;MELRHLAEAEKAARKGYEINRNDSWAHHCLCHVLQTQCRFKEAVEFMEGCSPFWDSCSSLRYSHNWSHVALCYLEGGSSIGKVQEIYDHQMCKELQKDDAVATDVYMDALRLLLRFDTRDKLDQFLDRLKILANCLTDQFYDEEVRGLTLNLMEKEYEANVSSLQLNEEADQCGIASIDVKAIPVLQF
;
A
#
# COMPACT_ATOMS: atom_id res chain seq x y z
N MET A 1 6.54 19.90 14.05
CA MET A 1 6.77 20.45 12.70
C MET A 1 6.09 19.56 11.65
N GLU A 2 6.21 18.24 11.76
CA GLU A 2 5.58 17.24 10.86
C GLU A 2 4.04 17.31 10.80
N LEU A 3 3.35 17.50 11.92
CA LEU A 3 1.87 17.63 11.92
C LEU A 3 1.37 18.78 11.03
N ARG A 4 2.15 19.86 10.92
CA ARG A 4 1.81 20.99 10.03
C ARG A 4 1.95 20.61 8.56
N HIS A 5 2.92 19.76 8.22
CA HIS A 5 3.10 19.28 6.84
C HIS A 5 1.96 18.34 6.43
N LEU A 6 1.49 17.48 7.34
CA LEU A 6 0.33 16.61 7.09
C LEU A 6 -0.96 17.42 6.87
N ALA A 7 -1.19 18.48 7.66
CA ALA A 7 -2.37 19.33 7.49
C ALA A 7 -2.38 20.05 6.12
N GLU A 8 -1.23 20.59 5.68
CA GLU A 8 -1.14 21.20 4.35
C GLU A 8 -1.24 20.17 3.22
N ALA A 9 -0.67 18.97 3.40
CA ALA A 9 -0.80 17.87 2.45
C ALA A 9 -2.26 17.41 2.31
N GLU A 10 -2.99 17.27 3.41
CA GLU A 10 -4.43 16.95 3.39
C GLU A 10 -5.21 18.02 2.61
N LYS A 11 -4.97 19.29 2.91
CA LYS A 11 -5.62 20.42 2.24
C LYS A 11 -5.31 20.43 0.75
N ALA A 12 -4.06 20.17 0.36
CA ALA A 12 -3.66 20.10 -1.04
C ALA A 12 -4.32 18.91 -1.78
N ALA A 13 -4.31 17.72 -1.18
CA ALA A 13 -4.92 16.53 -1.76
C ALA A 13 -6.44 16.70 -1.93
N ARG A 14 -7.13 17.22 -0.89
CA ARG A 14 -8.57 17.57 -0.98
C ARG A 14 -8.82 18.62 -2.05
N LYS A 15 -7.94 19.62 -2.19
CA LYS A 15 -8.09 20.62 -3.24
C LYS A 15 -7.93 20.04 -4.65
N GLY A 16 -6.96 19.16 -4.84
CA GLY A 16 -6.78 18.42 -6.09
C GLY A 16 -8.04 17.62 -6.45
N TYR A 17 -8.59 16.90 -5.48
CA TYR A 17 -9.85 16.16 -5.63
C TYR A 17 -11.04 17.06 -5.99
N GLU A 18 -11.16 18.24 -5.37
CA GLU A 18 -12.21 19.21 -5.71
C GLU A 18 -12.10 19.72 -7.16
N ILE A 19 -10.87 19.95 -7.64
CA ILE A 19 -10.60 20.42 -9.00
C ILE A 19 -10.89 19.32 -10.02
N ASN A 20 -10.44 18.09 -9.73
CA ASN A 20 -10.66 16.93 -10.56
C ASN A 20 -10.98 15.71 -9.69
N ARG A 21 -12.27 15.36 -9.64
CA ARG A 21 -12.76 14.19 -8.88
C ARG A 21 -12.28 12.85 -9.42
N ASN A 22 -11.72 12.82 -10.63
CA ASN A 22 -11.22 11.60 -11.25
C ASN A 22 -9.70 11.45 -11.07
N ASP A 23 -9.05 12.37 -10.34
CA ASP A 23 -7.61 12.33 -10.11
C ASP A 23 -7.25 11.23 -9.10
N SER A 24 -6.85 10.08 -9.62
CA SER A 24 -6.43 8.92 -8.81
C SER A 24 -5.20 9.20 -7.95
N TRP A 25 -4.35 10.17 -8.30
CA TRP A 25 -3.23 10.58 -7.45
C TRP A 25 -3.68 11.46 -6.29
N ALA A 26 -4.65 12.36 -6.51
CA ALA A 26 -5.25 13.11 -5.41
C ALA A 26 -5.90 12.16 -4.38
N HIS A 27 -6.54 11.08 -4.86
CA HIS A 27 -7.08 10.05 -3.99
C HIS A 27 -6.00 9.36 -3.15
N HIS A 28 -4.96 8.86 -3.81
CA HIS A 28 -3.79 8.22 -3.20
C HIS A 28 -3.12 9.11 -2.16
N CYS A 29 -2.82 10.38 -2.50
CA CYS A 29 -2.21 11.34 -1.59
C CYS A 29 -3.06 11.57 -0.34
N LEU A 30 -4.38 11.71 -0.49
CA LEU A 30 -5.26 11.86 0.68
C LEU A 30 -5.27 10.59 1.54
N CYS A 31 -5.29 9.42 0.93
CA CYS A 31 -5.21 8.15 1.64
C CYS A 31 -3.93 8.07 2.49
N HIS A 32 -2.77 8.42 1.94
CA HIS A 32 -1.51 8.44 2.68
C HIS A 32 -1.55 9.35 3.91
N VAL A 33 -2.12 10.55 3.78
CA VAL A 33 -2.25 11.47 4.92
C VAL A 33 -3.14 10.86 6.00
N LEU A 34 -4.28 10.30 5.61
CA LEU A 34 -5.21 9.66 6.54
C LEU A 34 -4.60 8.42 7.20
N GLN A 35 -3.89 7.58 6.45
CA GLN A 35 -3.13 6.43 6.96
C GLN A 35 -2.07 6.86 7.98
N THR A 36 -1.27 7.87 7.65
CA THR A 36 -0.22 8.40 8.54
C THR A 36 -0.80 8.95 9.86
N GLN A 37 -2.04 9.44 9.82
CA GLN A 37 -2.76 9.92 11.00
C GLN A 37 -3.61 8.85 11.68
N CYS A 38 -3.48 7.58 11.29
CA CYS A 38 -4.28 6.45 11.77
C CYS A 38 -5.81 6.63 11.60
N ARG A 39 -6.24 7.46 10.64
CA ARG A 39 -7.64 7.71 10.26
C ARG A 39 -8.13 6.68 9.24
N PHE A 40 -7.88 5.39 9.51
CA PHE A 40 -8.09 4.29 8.55
C PHE A 40 -9.53 4.17 8.06
N LYS A 41 -10.50 4.32 8.96
CA LYS A 41 -11.92 4.26 8.58
C LYS A 41 -12.29 5.35 7.57
N GLU A 42 -11.84 6.57 7.81
CA GLU A 42 -12.07 7.68 6.88
C GLU A 42 -11.35 7.44 5.54
N ALA A 43 -10.13 6.90 5.58
CA ALA A 43 -9.38 6.57 4.37
C ALA A 43 -10.13 5.54 3.51
N VAL A 44 -10.65 4.47 4.11
CA VAL A 44 -11.45 3.45 3.41
C VAL A 44 -12.70 4.06 2.81
N GLU A 45 -13.50 4.78 3.61
CA GLU A 45 -14.76 5.39 3.15
C GLU A 45 -14.54 6.32 1.95
N PHE A 46 -13.49 7.15 2.02
CA PHE A 46 -13.12 8.05 0.94
C PHE A 46 -12.63 7.30 -0.31
N MET A 47 -11.70 6.36 -0.14
CA MET A 47 -11.07 5.63 -1.24
C MET A 47 -12.06 4.73 -1.98
N GLU A 48 -12.87 3.96 -1.25
CA GLU A 48 -13.91 3.12 -1.88
C GLU A 48 -14.94 3.99 -2.62
N GLY A 49 -15.29 5.16 -2.09
CA GLY A 49 -16.15 6.14 -2.78
C GLY A 49 -15.55 6.70 -4.08
N CYS A 50 -14.22 6.68 -4.20
CA CYS A 50 -13.49 7.13 -5.40
C CYS A 50 -13.17 5.99 -6.38
N SER A 51 -13.34 4.72 -5.97
CA SER A 51 -12.98 3.55 -6.76
C SER A 51 -13.59 3.46 -8.16
N PRO A 52 -14.83 3.95 -8.44
CA PRO A 52 -15.37 3.93 -9.80
C PRO A 52 -14.57 4.74 -10.81
N PHE A 53 -13.76 5.71 -10.36
CA PHE A 53 -12.91 6.52 -11.24
C PHE A 53 -11.60 5.83 -11.62
N TRP A 54 -11.28 4.69 -11.01
CA TRP A 54 -10.01 3.99 -11.27
C TRP A 54 -10.11 2.98 -12.40
N ASP A 55 -11.31 2.54 -12.79
CA ASP A 55 -11.48 1.53 -13.85
C ASP A 55 -10.85 1.94 -15.19
N SER A 56 -10.74 3.24 -15.46
CA SER A 56 -10.08 3.81 -16.65
C SER A 56 -8.61 4.23 -16.42
N CYS A 57 -8.04 3.93 -15.25
CA CYS A 57 -6.63 4.18 -14.97
C CYS A 57 -5.73 3.07 -15.51
N SER A 58 -4.43 3.33 -15.59
CA SER A 58 -3.43 2.28 -15.82
C SER A 58 -3.44 1.27 -14.68
N SER A 59 -3.00 0.04 -14.95
CA SER A 59 -2.91 -1.03 -13.94
C SER A 59 -2.17 -0.56 -12.69
N LEU A 60 -1.01 0.12 -12.84
CA LEU A 60 -0.30 0.78 -11.74
C LEU A 60 -1.22 1.59 -10.82
N ARG A 61 -1.98 2.55 -11.35
CA ARG A 61 -2.80 3.42 -10.49
C ARG A 61 -4.01 2.69 -9.92
N TYR A 62 -4.54 1.71 -10.66
CA TYR A 62 -5.67 0.90 -10.22
C TYR A 62 -5.29 -0.03 -9.06
N SER A 63 -4.29 -0.88 -9.23
CA SER A 63 -3.86 -1.84 -8.21
C SER A 63 -3.28 -1.14 -6.99
N HIS A 64 -2.55 -0.04 -7.19
CA HIS A 64 -1.93 0.69 -6.10
C HIS A 64 -2.96 1.32 -5.17
N ASN A 65 -4.00 1.95 -5.73
CA ASN A 65 -5.09 2.51 -4.92
C ASN A 65 -5.83 1.43 -4.12
N TRP A 66 -6.10 0.27 -4.71
CA TRP A 66 -6.69 -0.86 -3.99
C TRP A 66 -5.75 -1.46 -2.93
N SER A 67 -4.44 -1.47 -3.16
CA SER A 67 -3.45 -1.89 -2.16
C SER A 67 -3.49 -1.00 -0.92
N HIS A 68 -3.64 0.33 -1.09
CA HIS A 68 -3.86 1.24 0.04
C HIS A 68 -5.16 0.97 0.80
N VAL A 69 -6.26 0.67 0.09
CA VAL A 69 -7.54 0.30 0.74
C VAL A 69 -7.36 -0.97 1.57
N ALA A 70 -6.74 -2.00 1.00
CA ALA A 70 -6.41 -3.24 1.68
C ALA A 70 -5.56 -3.00 2.94
N LEU A 71 -4.54 -2.13 2.83
CA LEU A 71 -3.70 -1.75 3.96
C LEU A 71 -4.49 -1.00 5.04
N CYS A 72 -5.37 -0.07 4.69
CA CYS A 72 -6.23 0.60 5.67
C CYS A 72 -7.13 -0.37 6.42
N TYR A 73 -7.71 -1.36 5.74
CA TYR A 73 -8.48 -2.41 6.41
C TYR A 73 -7.62 -3.23 7.37
N LEU A 74 -6.41 -3.61 6.94
CA LEU A 74 -5.45 -4.36 7.76
C LEU A 74 -5.03 -3.57 9.02
N GLU A 75 -4.62 -2.32 8.85
CA GLU A 75 -4.13 -1.45 9.93
C GLU A 75 -5.26 -0.98 10.85
N GLY A 76 -6.47 -0.80 10.30
CA GLY A 76 -7.69 -0.51 11.05
C GLY A 76 -8.28 -1.70 11.82
N GLY A 77 -7.60 -2.86 11.84
CA GLY A 77 -8.00 -4.02 12.64
C GLY A 77 -9.14 -4.85 12.03
N SER A 78 -9.42 -4.72 10.73
CA SER A 78 -10.43 -5.54 10.07
C SER A 78 -9.98 -6.99 9.92
N SER A 79 -10.94 -7.87 9.60
CA SER A 79 -10.63 -9.27 9.39
C SER A 79 -9.69 -9.45 8.20
N ILE A 80 -8.82 -10.44 8.31
CA ILE A 80 -7.91 -10.84 7.23
C ILE A 80 -8.68 -11.20 5.94
N GLY A 81 -9.87 -11.78 6.08
CA GLY A 81 -10.78 -12.10 4.99
C GLY A 81 -11.18 -10.88 4.16
N LYS A 82 -11.32 -9.70 4.79
CA LYS A 82 -11.62 -8.47 4.05
C LYS A 82 -10.45 -8.03 3.16
N VAL A 83 -9.23 -8.16 3.67
CA VAL A 83 -8.03 -7.82 2.92
C VAL A 83 -7.80 -8.82 1.79
N GLN A 84 -8.08 -10.10 2.05
CA GLN A 84 -8.09 -11.16 1.04
C GLN A 84 -9.09 -10.91 -0.08
N GLU A 85 -10.32 -10.47 0.26
CA GLU A 85 -11.37 -10.11 -0.69
C GLU A 85 -10.91 -9.00 -1.64
N ILE A 86 -10.26 -7.96 -1.11
CA ILE A 86 -9.76 -6.84 -1.93
C ILE A 86 -8.66 -7.31 -2.87
N TYR A 87 -7.72 -8.10 -2.36
CA TYR A 87 -6.66 -8.70 -3.18
C TYR A 87 -7.26 -9.51 -4.34
N ASP A 88 -8.19 -10.43 -4.06
CA ASP A 88 -8.73 -11.34 -5.09
C ASP A 88 -9.66 -10.64 -6.08
N HIS A 89 -10.56 -9.79 -5.58
CA HIS A 89 -11.66 -9.27 -6.38
C HIS A 89 -11.43 -7.88 -6.93
N GLN A 90 -10.45 -7.15 -6.39
CA GLN A 90 -10.08 -5.84 -6.91
C GLN A 90 -8.72 -5.91 -7.59
N MET A 91 -7.65 -6.26 -6.88
CA MET A 91 -6.31 -6.25 -7.47
C MET A 91 -6.15 -7.30 -8.57
N CYS A 92 -6.47 -8.57 -8.29
CA CYS A 92 -6.36 -9.63 -9.30
C CYS A 92 -7.41 -9.54 -10.42
N LYS A 93 -8.49 -8.75 -10.24
CA LYS A 93 -9.44 -8.46 -11.32
C LYS A 93 -8.79 -7.68 -12.47
N GLU A 94 -7.83 -6.81 -12.17
CA GLU A 94 -7.10 -6.07 -13.20
C GLU A 94 -6.39 -7.00 -14.19
N LEU A 95 -5.86 -8.13 -13.71
CA LEU A 95 -5.18 -9.15 -14.53
C LEU A 95 -6.09 -9.83 -15.56
N GLN A 96 -7.40 -9.62 -15.47
CA GLN A 96 -8.37 -10.16 -16.43
C GLN A 96 -8.57 -9.25 -17.65
N LYS A 97 -8.01 -8.04 -17.65
CA LYS A 97 -8.07 -7.12 -18.79
C LYS A 97 -6.99 -7.46 -19.81
N ASP A 98 -7.31 -7.25 -21.09
CA ASP A 98 -6.39 -7.51 -22.20
C ASP A 98 -5.16 -6.58 -22.19
N ASP A 99 -5.29 -5.38 -21.65
CA ASP A 99 -4.25 -4.35 -21.55
C ASP A 99 -3.56 -4.28 -20.18
N ALA A 100 -3.79 -5.29 -19.33
CA ALA A 100 -3.24 -5.32 -17.98
C ALA A 100 -1.71 -5.41 -17.98
N VAL A 101 -1.06 -4.56 -17.16
CA VAL A 101 0.36 -4.67 -16.87
C VAL A 101 0.53 -5.50 -15.60
N ALA A 102 0.70 -6.80 -15.78
CA ALA A 102 0.73 -7.76 -14.68
C ALA A 102 1.81 -7.46 -13.61
N THR A 103 2.99 -6.99 -14.03
CA THR A 103 4.08 -6.61 -13.12
C THR A 103 3.65 -5.52 -12.14
N ASP A 104 2.88 -4.51 -12.58
CA ASP A 104 2.39 -3.44 -11.70
C ASP A 104 1.50 -4.02 -10.59
N VAL A 105 0.54 -4.87 -10.97
CA VAL A 105 -0.40 -5.51 -10.03
C VAL A 105 0.35 -6.40 -9.05
N TYR A 106 1.32 -7.17 -9.52
CA TYR A 106 2.09 -8.09 -8.69
C TYR A 106 3.03 -7.36 -7.73
N MET A 107 3.60 -6.22 -8.13
CA MET A 107 4.41 -5.39 -7.24
C MET A 107 3.58 -4.81 -6.09
N ASP A 108 2.39 -4.29 -6.38
CA ASP A 108 1.48 -3.78 -5.34
C ASP A 108 0.97 -4.88 -4.40
N ALA A 109 0.67 -6.04 -4.97
CA ALA A 109 0.29 -7.24 -4.23
C ALA A 109 1.41 -7.68 -3.29
N LEU A 110 2.65 -7.73 -3.77
CA LEU A 110 3.82 -8.12 -2.99
C LEU A 110 4.08 -7.16 -1.83
N ARG A 111 3.97 -5.84 -2.07
CA ARG A 111 4.05 -4.82 -1.01
C ARG A 111 3.01 -5.05 0.10
N LEU A 112 1.76 -5.34 -0.26
CA LEU A 112 0.71 -5.70 0.69
C LEU A 112 1.06 -6.99 1.45
N LEU A 113 1.63 -7.99 0.76
CA LEU A 113 2.00 -9.26 1.38
C LEU A 113 3.12 -9.13 2.41
N LEU A 114 4.14 -8.32 2.13
CA LEU A 114 5.21 -8.04 3.09
C LEU A 114 4.69 -7.41 4.39
N ARG A 115 3.53 -6.71 4.35
CA ARG A 115 2.86 -6.18 5.55
C ARG A 115 2.11 -7.24 6.36
N PHE A 116 1.84 -8.41 5.81
CA PHE A 116 1.27 -9.54 6.58
C PHE A 116 2.31 -10.36 7.30
N ASP A 117 3.52 -10.43 6.74
CA ASP A 117 4.65 -11.13 7.36
C ASP A 117 4.99 -10.50 8.71
N THR A 118 5.01 -9.17 8.78
CA THR A 118 5.23 -8.42 10.03
C THR A 118 4.11 -8.56 11.07
N ARG A 119 3.05 -9.34 10.78
CA ARG A 119 1.91 -9.57 11.66
C ARG A 119 1.65 -11.06 11.94
N ASP A 120 2.60 -11.94 11.61
CA ASP A 120 2.49 -13.40 11.72
C ASP A 120 1.24 -13.96 11.00
N LYS A 121 0.82 -13.30 9.90
CA LYS A 121 -0.36 -13.70 9.10
C LYS A 121 0.01 -14.22 7.72
N LEU A 122 1.30 -14.42 7.44
CA LEU A 122 1.77 -14.85 6.13
C LEU A 122 1.18 -16.20 5.70
N ASP A 123 0.98 -17.13 6.65
CA ASP A 123 0.41 -18.46 6.39
C ASP A 123 -0.97 -18.39 5.69
N GLN A 124 -1.74 -17.34 5.99
CA GLN A 124 -3.07 -17.13 5.42
C GLN A 124 -3.02 -16.60 3.97
N PHE A 125 -1.84 -16.22 3.49
CA PHE A 125 -1.60 -15.71 2.14
C PHE A 125 -0.56 -16.55 1.36
N LEU A 126 -0.03 -17.63 1.95
CA LEU A 126 1.07 -18.41 1.40
C LEU A 126 0.79 -18.91 -0.04
N ASP A 127 -0.43 -19.36 -0.32
CA ASP A 127 -0.76 -19.87 -1.66
C ASP A 127 -0.78 -18.74 -2.72
N ARG A 128 -1.16 -17.52 -2.32
CA ARG A 128 -1.10 -16.34 -3.20
C ARG A 128 0.33 -15.89 -3.43
N LEU A 129 1.16 -15.95 -2.39
CA LEU A 129 2.59 -15.67 -2.50
C LEU A 129 3.27 -16.63 -3.48
N LYS A 130 2.93 -17.93 -3.45
CA LYS A 130 3.45 -18.90 -4.44
C LYS A 130 3.04 -18.56 -5.87
N ILE A 131 1.79 -18.14 -6.07
CA ILE A 131 1.30 -17.72 -7.39
C ILE A 131 2.09 -16.49 -7.87
N LEU A 132 2.23 -15.47 -7.02
CA LEU A 132 3.02 -14.27 -7.33
C LEU A 132 4.47 -14.60 -7.65
N ALA A 133 5.10 -15.44 -6.85
CA ALA A 133 6.49 -15.85 -7.05
C ALA A 133 6.67 -16.49 -8.43
N ASN A 134 5.81 -17.43 -8.81
CA ASN A 134 5.85 -18.06 -10.13
C ASN A 134 5.67 -17.04 -11.25
N CYS A 135 4.70 -16.12 -11.12
CA CYS A 135 4.44 -15.12 -12.13
C CYS A 135 5.58 -14.12 -12.29
N LEU A 136 6.21 -13.70 -11.20
CA LEU A 136 7.37 -12.82 -11.21
C LEU A 136 8.58 -13.53 -11.82
N THR A 137 8.83 -14.81 -11.47
CA THR A 137 9.93 -15.58 -12.06
C THR A 137 9.77 -15.78 -13.57
N ASP A 138 8.53 -15.91 -14.06
CA ASP A 138 8.26 -16.07 -15.49
C ASP A 138 8.38 -14.73 -16.26
N GLN A 139 8.13 -13.60 -15.59
CA GLN A 139 8.22 -12.25 -16.19
C GLN A 139 9.62 -11.63 -16.11
N PHE A 140 10.48 -12.08 -15.19
CA PHE A 140 11.84 -11.53 -14.97
C PHE A 140 12.95 -12.36 -15.62
N TYR A 141 12.85 -12.67 -16.92
CA TYR A 141 14.00 -13.18 -17.70
C TYR A 141 15.08 -12.11 -17.98
N ASP A 142 14.93 -10.90 -17.45
CA ASP A 142 15.92 -9.82 -17.52
C ASP A 142 16.53 -9.55 -16.12
N GLU A 143 17.81 -9.89 -15.95
CA GLU A 143 18.54 -9.79 -14.66
C GLU A 143 18.57 -8.36 -14.10
N GLU A 144 18.49 -7.34 -14.96
CA GLU A 144 18.57 -5.94 -14.57
C GLU A 144 17.30 -5.50 -13.81
N VAL A 145 16.13 -5.92 -14.29
CA VAL A 145 14.83 -5.65 -13.64
C VAL A 145 14.71 -6.44 -12.34
N ARG A 146 15.25 -7.67 -12.30
CA ARG A 146 15.33 -8.48 -11.07
C ARG A 146 16.15 -7.77 -9.99
N GLY A 147 17.30 -7.20 -10.37
CA GLY A 147 18.18 -6.48 -9.46
C GLY A 147 17.56 -5.20 -8.90
N LEU A 148 16.88 -4.41 -9.74
CA LEU A 148 16.20 -3.19 -9.29
C LEU A 148 15.02 -3.49 -8.35
N THR A 149 14.26 -4.54 -8.66
CA THR A 149 13.12 -4.95 -7.84
C THR A 149 13.55 -5.50 -6.48
N LEU A 150 14.59 -6.35 -6.45
CA LEU A 150 15.16 -6.85 -5.19
C LEU A 150 15.76 -5.72 -4.35
N ASN A 151 16.46 -4.76 -4.95
CA ASN A 151 17.01 -3.61 -4.23
C ASN A 151 15.92 -2.69 -3.64
N LEU A 152 14.79 -2.52 -4.34
CA LEU A 152 13.64 -1.78 -3.81
C LEU A 152 12.99 -2.52 -2.64
N MET A 153 12.83 -3.84 -2.78
CA MET A 153 12.30 -4.71 -1.73
C MET A 153 13.19 -4.75 -0.49
N GLU A 154 14.52 -4.84 -0.65
CA GLU A 154 15.49 -4.83 0.45
C GLU A 154 15.47 -3.50 1.21
N LYS A 155 15.51 -2.36 0.49
CA LYS A 155 15.44 -1.03 1.12
C LYS A 155 14.15 -0.83 1.90
N GLU A 156 13.04 -1.37 1.39
CA GLU A 156 11.74 -1.25 2.04
C GLU A 156 11.65 -2.18 3.24
N TYR A 157 12.15 -3.42 3.15
CA TYR A 157 12.28 -4.34 4.28
C TYR A 157 13.15 -3.73 5.40
N GLU A 158 14.29 -3.14 5.08
CA GLU A 158 15.18 -2.47 6.05
C GLU A 158 14.47 -1.28 6.74
N ALA A 159 13.73 -0.47 5.99
CA ALA A 159 12.94 0.63 6.55
C ALA A 159 11.83 0.13 7.51
N ASN A 160 11.26 -1.05 7.23
CA ASN A 160 10.22 -1.65 8.05
C ASN A 160 10.78 -2.35 9.30
N VAL A 161 11.91 -3.05 9.18
CA VAL A 161 12.60 -3.66 10.34
C VAL A 161 13.12 -2.58 11.29
N SER A 162 13.64 -1.48 10.76
CA SER A 162 14.13 -0.37 11.58
C SER A 162 13.00 0.36 12.33
N SER A 163 11.80 0.46 11.74
CA SER A 163 10.62 0.99 12.45
C SER A 163 10.05 0.03 13.49
N LEU A 164 10.22 -1.29 13.33
CA LEU A 164 9.81 -2.30 14.33
C LEU A 164 10.72 -2.31 15.57
N GLN A 165 12.04 -2.24 15.40
CA GLN A 165 12.99 -2.18 16.53
C GLN A 165 12.75 -0.97 17.43
N LEU A 166 12.39 0.17 16.83
CA LEU A 166 12.05 1.39 17.57
C LEU A 166 10.72 1.28 18.35
N ASN A 167 9.78 0.46 17.85
CA ASN A 167 8.50 0.23 18.54
C ASN A 167 8.63 -0.76 19.70
N GLU A 168 9.45 -1.80 19.58
CA GLU A 168 9.73 -2.76 20.68
C GLU A 168 10.47 -2.10 21.85
N GLU A 169 11.40 -1.17 21.59
CA GLU A 169 12.07 -0.36 22.62
C GLU A 169 11.12 0.63 23.31
N ALA A 170 10.12 1.16 22.59
CA ALA A 170 9.12 2.07 23.14
C ALA A 170 8.12 1.36 24.09
N ASP A 171 7.72 0.13 23.75
CA ASP A 171 6.83 -0.71 24.58
C ASP A 171 7.51 -1.15 25.88
N GLN A 172 8.83 -1.41 25.87
CA GLN A 172 9.58 -1.76 27.08
C GLN A 172 9.74 -0.60 28.07
N CYS A 173 9.68 0.66 27.61
CA CYS A 173 9.78 1.86 28.45
C CYS A 173 8.43 2.40 28.94
N GLY A 174 7.29 1.78 28.59
CA GLY A 174 5.96 2.19 29.06
C GLY A 174 5.51 3.58 28.57
N ILE A 175 6.10 4.06 27.48
CA ILE A 175 5.75 5.33 26.84
C ILE A 175 4.82 4.98 25.68
N ALA A 176 3.57 5.47 25.70
CA ALA A 176 2.66 5.29 24.58
C ALA A 176 3.32 5.81 23.29
N SER A 177 3.60 4.87 22.37
CA SER A 177 4.33 5.07 21.11
C SER A 177 3.84 6.30 20.33
N ILE A 178 4.72 7.29 20.17
CA ILE A 178 4.72 8.26 19.07
C ILE A 178 6.17 8.65 18.81
N ASP A 179 6.74 8.28 17.65
CA ASP A 179 7.62 9.22 16.96
C ASP A 179 7.49 9.11 15.43
N VAL A 180 7.11 10.24 14.82
CA VAL A 180 6.70 10.44 13.42
C VAL A 180 7.95 10.73 12.54
N LYS A 181 9.13 10.31 12.99
CA LYS A 181 10.44 10.74 12.49
C LYS A 181 11.25 9.65 11.77
N ALA A 182 10.62 8.95 10.85
CA ALA A 182 11.34 8.17 9.83
C ALA A 182 10.45 7.93 8.61
N ILE A 183 9.93 8.99 7.99
CA ILE A 183 9.45 8.90 6.60
C ILE A 183 10.61 9.42 5.73
N PRO A 184 11.42 8.56 5.09
CA PRO A 184 12.18 9.03 3.95
C PRO A 184 11.14 9.44 2.92
N VAL A 185 11.10 10.74 2.63
CA VAL A 185 10.46 11.30 1.45
C VAL A 185 10.97 10.54 0.25
N LEU A 186 10.17 9.60 -0.27
CA LEU A 186 10.31 9.07 -1.61
C LEU A 186 8.93 9.11 -2.26
N GLN A 187 8.64 10.29 -2.80
CA GLN A 187 7.81 10.46 -3.97
C GLN A 187 8.43 9.60 -5.09
N PHE A 188 7.62 8.76 -5.74
CA PHE A 188 7.87 8.38 -7.13
C PHE A 188 7.17 9.38 -8.04
#